data_AF-A0A957LZM7-F1
#
_entry.id   AF-A0A957LZM7-F1
#
_cell.length_a   1.000
_cell.length_b   1.000
_cell.length_c   1.000
_cell.angle_alpha   90.00
_cell.angle_beta   90.00
_cell.angle_gamma   90.00
#
_symmetry.space_group_name_H-M   'P 1'
#
loop_
_entity.id
_entity.type
_entity.pdbx_description
1 polymer ?
#
loop_
_entity_poly.entity_id
_entity_poly.type
_entity_poly.pdbx_seq_one_letter_code
_entity_poly.pdbx_strand_id
1 'polypeptide(L)'
;MTDYMDVMNRSRRENGFKTIDELIVLSNDNTVFDLFSVLIGASVEIGSGNMIYPNVLIQATNGKVMIGEENIFYSGTRILSEGGEIVIGSKNEIGEQSAGIKSVNDRIEIKDECRVMSGAQIGDGCYLGNGAQVLGTIRMTRCILLDGKSYRERNPNKRGGVLKGSGVAGDLSVGVGMVISGNGHFSINDLVPQERNHPNWMNE
;
A
#
# COMPACT_ATOMS: atom_id res chain seq x y z
N MET A 1 -31.75 16.20 -22.43
CA MET A 1 -31.32 14.98 -21.72
C MET A 1 -29.93 15.29 -21.22
N THR A 2 -29.76 15.46 -19.91
CA THR A 2 -28.44 15.77 -19.34
C THR A 2 -27.53 14.56 -19.56
N ASP A 3 -26.36 14.78 -20.13
CA ASP A 3 -25.37 13.71 -20.23
C ASP A 3 -24.92 13.33 -18.81
N TYR A 4 -25.23 12.11 -18.39
CA TYR A 4 -24.87 11.61 -17.06
C TYR A 4 -23.35 11.62 -16.85
N MET A 5 -22.57 11.49 -17.93
CA MET A 5 -21.11 11.59 -17.90
C MET A 5 -20.66 13.00 -17.54
N ASP A 6 -21.28 14.03 -18.12
CA ASP A 6 -20.96 15.43 -17.81
C ASP A 6 -21.21 15.77 -16.34
N VAL A 7 -22.31 15.27 -15.78
CA VAL A 7 -22.65 15.47 -14.36
C VAL A 7 -21.59 14.83 -13.45
N MET A 8 -21.21 13.58 -13.75
CA MET A 8 -20.19 12.86 -12.98
C MET A 8 -18.80 13.50 -13.11
N ASN A 9 -18.42 13.90 -14.32
CA ASN A 9 -17.15 14.57 -14.59
C ASN A 9 -17.08 15.95 -13.93
N ARG A 10 -18.20 16.68 -13.84
CA ARG A 10 -18.27 17.93 -13.09
C ARG A 10 -18.06 17.69 -11.60
N SER A 11 -18.82 16.76 -11.02
CA SER A 11 -18.71 16.43 -9.59
C SER A 11 -17.29 15.98 -9.20
N ARG A 12 -16.66 15.14 -10.02
CA ARG A 12 -15.26 14.70 -9.80
C ARG A 12 -14.28 15.88 -9.81
N ARG A 13 -14.34 16.76 -10.82
CA ARG A 13 -13.48 17.94 -10.93
C ARG A 13 -13.65 18.89 -9.75
N GLU A 14 -14.89 19.18 -9.36
CA GLU A 14 -15.21 20.06 -8.22
C GLU A 14 -14.66 19.50 -6.89
N ASN A 15 -14.45 18.19 -6.80
CA ASN A 15 -13.89 17.52 -5.62
C ASN A 15 -12.42 17.08 -5.79
N GLY A 16 -11.72 17.57 -6.84
CA GLY A 16 -10.30 17.34 -7.04
C GLY A 16 -9.92 15.93 -7.51
N PHE A 17 -10.86 15.19 -8.10
CA PHE A 17 -10.63 13.86 -8.68
C PHE A 17 -10.51 13.92 -10.20
N LYS A 18 -9.81 12.94 -10.77
CA LYS A 18 -9.82 12.67 -12.20
C LYS A 18 -11.24 12.41 -12.68
N THR A 19 -11.61 12.96 -13.84
CA THR A 19 -12.87 12.68 -14.52
C THR A 19 -12.93 11.22 -14.96
N ILE A 20 -14.11 10.74 -15.34
CA ILE A 20 -14.22 9.42 -15.97
C ILE A 20 -13.43 9.38 -17.29
N ASP A 21 -13.42 10.46 -18.08
CA ASP A 21 -12.66 10.53 -19.32
C ASP A 21 -11.15 10.39 -19.06
N GLU A 22 -10.64 11.06 -18.03
CA GLU A 22 -9.25 10.92 -17.59
C GLU A 22 -8.95 9.52 -17.06
N LEU A 23 -9.90 8.86 -16.38
CA LEU A 23 -9.74 7.47 -15.96
C LEU A 23 -9.77 6.49 -17.15
N ILE A 24 -10.52 6.78 -18.22
CA ILE A 24 -10.48 6.00 -19.47
C ILE A 24 -9.08 6.11 -20.09
N VAL A 25 -8.51 7.33 -20.17
CA VAL A 25 -7.14 7.53 -20.65
C VAL A 25 -6.14 6.80 -19.77
N LEU A 26 -6.27 6.87 -18.45
CA LEU A 26 -5.44 6.11 -17.51
C LEU A 26 -5.51 4.59 -17.75
N SER A 27 -6.68 4.11 -18.16
CA SER A 27 -6.94 2.69 -18.44
C SER A 27 -6.31 2.19 -19.75
N ASN A 28 -5.67 3.06 -20.54
CA ASN A 28 -4.87 2.63 -21.69
C ASN A 28 -3.60 1.90 -21.23
N ASP A 29 -3.02 2.36 -20.12
CA ASP A 29 -1.77 1.81 -19.57
C ASP A 29 -2.00 1.02 -18.27
N ASN A 30 -3.20 1.07 -17.69
CA ASN A 30 -3.56 0.41 -16.44
C ASN A 30 -4.87 -0.36 -16.57
N THR A 31 -5.10 -1.35 -15.70
CA THR A 31 -6.40 -2.04 -15.63
C THR A 31 -7.25 -1.42 -14.53
N VAL A 32 -8.29 -0.66 -14.89
CA VAL A 32 -9.28 -0.11 -13.94
C VAL A 32 -10.59 -0.87 -14.11
N PHE A 33 -10.96 -1.69 -13.13
CA PHE A 33 -12.11 -2.58 -13.26
C PHE A 33 -13.47 -1.90 -13.13
N ASP A 34 -13.54 -0.74 -12.47
CA ASP A 34 -14.77 0.04 -12.31
C ASP A 34 -14.47 1.53 -12.22
N LEU A 35 -14.68 2.23 -13.34
CA LEU A 35 -14.43 3.66 -13.48
C LEU A 35 -15.34 4.51 -12.56
N PHE A 36 -16.49 3.99 -12.15
CA PHE A 36 -17.46 4.76 -11.37
C PHE A 36 -17.14 4.75 -9.87
N SER A 37 -16.65 3.63 -9.32
CA SER A 37 -16.30 3.52 -7.89
C SER A 37 -14.85 3.90 -7.55
N VAL A 38 -13.94 3.88 -8.54
CA VAL A 38 -12.53 4.25 -8.31
C VAL A 38 -12.36 5.77 -8.31
N LEU A 39 -11.83 6.32 -7.21
CA LEU A 39 -11.54 7.74 -7.08
C LEU A 39 -10.04 7.98 -6.99
N ILE A 40 -9.47 8.64 -7.99
CA ILE A 40 -8.05 9.02 -8.04
C ILE A 40 -7.96 10.53 -8.12
N GLY A 41 -7.21 11.15 -7.22
CA GLY A 41 -6.99 12.60 -7.19
C GLY A 41 -6.35 13.10 -8.48
N ALA A 42 -6.73 14.29 -8.92
CA ALA A 42 -6.23 14.87 -10.16
C ALA A 42 -4.69 14.97 -10.19
N SER A 43 -4.09 15.31 -9.04
CA SER A 43 -2.65 15.46 -8.84
C SER A 43 -1.90 14.17 -8.49
N VAL A 44 -2.58 13.02 -8.42
CA VAL A 44 -1.93 11.74 -8.16
C VAL A 44 -1.15 11.30 -9.41
N GLU A 45 0.12 10.99 -9.20
CA GLU A 45 1.00 10.41 -10.21
C GLU A 45 0.99 8.89 -10.09
N ILE A 46 0.75 8.21 -11.20
CA ILE A 46 0.64 6.75 -11.25
C ILE A 46 1.33 6.23 -12.51
N GLY A 47 2.17 5.21 -12.34
CA GLY A 47 2.83 4.51 -13.44
C GLY A 47 1.87 3.62 -14.25
N SER A 48 2.46 2.80 -15.11
CA SER A 48 1.74 1.84 -15.96
C SER A 48 1.63 0.44 -15.35
N GLY A 49 0.76 -0.39 -15.93
CA GLY A 49 0.59 -1.80 -15.58
C GLY A 49 -0.13 -2.04 -14.26
N ASN A 50 -0.59 -0.99 -13.56
CA ASN A 50 -1.29 -1.14 -12.30
C ASN A 50 -2.68 -1.76 -12.50
N MET A 51 -3.09 -2.56 -11.53
CA MET A 51 -4.40 -3.19 -11.47
C MET A 51 -5.20 -2.59 -10.31
N ILE A 52 -6.30 -1.91 -10.63
CA ILE A 52 -7.10 -1.13 -9.68
C ILE A 52 -8.50 -1.72 -9.62
N TYR A 53 -8.79 -2.39 -8.50
CA TYR A 53 -10.09 -2.98 -8.22
C TYR A 53 -11.13 -1.93 -7.79
N PRO A 54 -12.43 -2.30 -7.78
CA PRO A 54 -13.50 -1.38 -7.39
C PRO A 54 -13.34 -0.78 -5.99
N ASN A 55 -13.84 0.43 -5.77
CA ASN A 55 -13.82 1.16 -4.48
C ASN A 55 -12.41 1.49 -3.95
N VAL A 56 -11.40 1.57 -4.82
CA VAL A 56 -10.09 2.13 -4.46
C VAL A 56 -10.16 3.66 -4.43
N LEU A 57 -9.62 4.26 -3.37
CA LEU A 57 -9.50 5.72 -3.22
C LEU A 57 -8.03 6.10 -3.06
N ILE A 58 -7.55 6.97 -3.94
CA ILE A 58 -6.20 7.53 -3.89
C ILE A 58 -6.33 9.04 -3.99
N GLN A 59 -5.92 9.78 -2.96
CA GLN A 59 -6.11 11.22 -2.92
C GLN A 59 -4.91 11.92 -2.28
N ALA A 60 -4.54 13.05 -2.85
CA ALA A 60 -3.56 13.98 -2.29
C ALA A 60 -4.23 15.34 -2.08
N THR A 61 -4.28 15.79 -0.83
CA THR A 61 -4.80 17.10 -0.42
C THR A 61 -3.67 17.86 0.25
N ASN A 62 -3.15 18.90 -0.39
CA ASN A 62 -1.99 19.69 0.09
C ASN A 62 -0.70 18.87 0.30
N GLY A 63 -0.63 17.65 -0.22
CA GLY A 63 0.56 16.80 -0.19
C GLY A 63 0.78 16.10 -1.52
N LYS A 64 1.49 14.97 -1.51
CA LYS A 64 1.86 14.23 -2.73
C LYS A 64 1.60 12.74 -2.60
N VAL A 65 1.16 12.12 -3.70
CA VAL A 65 1.08 10.67 -3.84
C VAL A 65 1.69 10.30 -5.19
N MET A 66 2.75 9.51 -5.15
CA MET A 66 3.44 8.96 -6.32
C MET A 66 3.39 7.43 -6.25
N ILE A 67 2.94 6.79 -7.33
CA ILE A 67 2.77 5.34 -7.44
C ILE A 67 3.55 4.85 -8.66
N GLY A 68 4.38 3.83 -8.46
CA GLY A 68 5.13 3.16 -9.52
C GLY A 68 4.26 2.27 -10.40
N GLU A 69 4.86 1.19 -10.89
CA GLU A 69 4.30 0.34 -11.94
C GLU A 69 3.85 -1.02 -11.41
N GLU A 70 2.96 -1.69 -12.16
CA GLU A 70 2.60 -3.09 -11.93
C GLU A 70 2.09 -3.40 -10.50
N ASN A 71 1.55 -2.43 -9.77
CA ASN A 71 0.96 -2.66 -8.45
C ASN A 71 -0.46 -3.23 -8.58
N ILE A 72 -0.89 -3.99 -7.57
CA ILE A 72 -2.26 -4.45 -7.43
C ILE A 72 -2.90 -3.77 -6.21
N PHE A 73 -3.93 -2.98 -6.46
CA PHE A 73 -4.75 -2.34 -5.43
C PHE A 73 -6.10 -3.04 -5.36
N TYR A 74 -6.30 -3.84 -4.32
CA TYR A 74 -7.55 -4.56 -4.10
C TYR A 74 -8.65 -3.64 -3.56
N SER A 75 -9.89 -4.11 -3.66
CA SER A 75 -11.07 -3.32 -3.30
C SER A 75 -11.02 -2.79 -1.87
N GLY A 76 -11.41 -1.53 -1.69
CA GLY A 76 -11.42 -0.86 -0.39
C GLY A 76 -10.05 -0.34 0.08
N THR A 77 -9.01 -0.43 -0.75
CA THR A 77 -7.73 0.25 -0.48
C THR A 77 -7.92 1.76 -0.48
N ARG A 78 -7.39 2.42 0.57
CA ARG A 78 -7.45 3.88 0.73
C ARG A 78 -6.05 4.44 0.94
N ILE A 79 -5.63 5.35 0.06
CA ILE A 79 -4.33 6.04 0.11
C ILE A 79 -4.61 7.54 0.17
N LEU A 80 -4.26 8.17 1.29
CA LEU A 80 -4.64 9.54 1.60
C LEU A 80 -3.42 10.33 2.07
N SER A 81 -2.98 11.29 1.27
CA SER A 81 -2.04 12.32 1.70
C SER A 81 -2.83 13.58 2.07
N GLU A 82 -2.68 14.05 3.30
CA GLU A 82 -3.31 15.26 3.86
C GLU A 82 -2.23 16.27 4.32
N GLY A 83 -1.25 16.55 3.45
CA GLY A 83 -0.10 17.43 3.73
C GLY A 83 1.25 16.74 3.54
N GLY A 84 1.32 15.44 3.86
CA GLY A 84 2.52 14.63 3.76
C GLY A 84 2.79 14.03 2.38
N GLU A 85 3.83 13.21 2.27
CA GLU A 85 4.23 12.54 1.02
C GLU A 85 4.04 11.03 1.14
N ILE A 86 3.37 10.41 0.15
CA ILE A 86 3.28 8.96 0.02
C ILE A 86 3.95 8.55 -1.28
N VAL A 87 4.99 7.71 -1.16
CA VAL A 87 5.69 7.13 -2.31
C VAL A 87 5.49 5.62 -2.26
N ILE A 88 4.88 5.06 -3.30
CA ILE A 88 4.71 3.62 -3.49
C ILE A 88 5.51 3.22 -4.73
N GLY A 89 6.40 2.25 -4.57
CA GLY A 89 7.17 1.68 -5.66
C GLY A 89 6.33 0.81 -6.58
N SER A 90 6.92 -0.27 -7.06
CA SER A 90 6.35 -1.12 -8.12
C SER A 90 6.10 -2.55 -7.63
N LYS A 91 5.20 -3.26 -8.31
CA LYS A 91 4.95 -4.70 -8.09
C LYS A 91 4.46 -5.06 -6.68
N ASN A 92 3.83 -4.10 -6.01
CA ASN A 92 3.26 -4.29 -4.68
C ASN A 92 1.87 -4.92 -4.75
N GLU A 93 1.51 -5.66 -3.70
CA GLU A 93 0.13 -6.11 -3.46
C GLU A 93 -0.43 -5.41 -2.23
N ILE A 94 -1.45 -4.58 -2.44
CA ILE A 94 -1.98 -3.70 -1.41
C ILE A 94 -3.48 -3.89 -1.26
N GLY A 95 -3.88 -4.19 -0.02
CA GLY A 95 -5.26 -4.16 0.43
C GLY A 95 -6.08 -5.41 0.12
N GLU A 96 -5.44 -6.58 -0.03
CA GLU A 96 -6.20 -7.84 0.00
C GLU A 96 -6.89 -7.93 1.37
N GLN A 97 -8.24 -7.83 1.39
CA GLN A 97 -9.08 -7.59 2.58
C GLN A 97 -8.94 -6.18 3.21
N SER A 98 -8.75 -5.14 2.39
CA SER A 98 -8.55 -3.72 2.70
C SER A 98 -7.17 -3.33 3.24
N ALA A 99 -6.78 -2.08 2.97
CA ALA A 99 -5.63 -1.40 3.56
C ALA A 99 -5.89 0.12 3.61
N GLY A 100 -5.35 0.77 4.64
CA GLY A 100 -5.31 2.23 4.74
C GLY A 100 -3.87 2.72 4.79
N ILE A 101 -3.52 3.67 3.95
CA ILE A 101 -2.22 4.36 3.98
C ILE A 101 -2.55 5.83 4.10
N LYS A 102 -2.20 6.44 5.23
CA LYS A 102 -2.53 7.84 5.48
C LYS A 102 -1.32 8.60 5.99
N SER A 103 -0.94 9.62 5.26
CA SER A 103 0.09 10.55 5.68
C SER A 103 -0.52 11.93 5.92
N VAL A 104 -0.17 12.57 7.03
CA VAL A 104 -0.66 13.92 7.38
C VAL A 104 0.47 14.93 7.27
N ASN A 105 1.61 14.68 7.90
CA ASN A 105 2.69 15.67 7.96
C ASN A 105 4.09 15.13 7.65
N ASP A 106 4.22 13.82 7.45
CA ASP A 106 5.51 13.17 7.25
C ASP A 106 5.54 12.45 5.89
N ARG A 107 6.57 11.63 5.66
CA ARG A 107 6.66 10.74 4.51
C ARG A 107 6.31 9.30 4.89
N ILE A 108 5.60 8.64 3.98
CA ILE A 108 5.46 7.19 3.94
C ILE A 108 6.13 6.71 2.66
N GLU A 109 7.05 5.75 2.76
CA GLU A 109 7.67 5.12 1.61
C GLU A 109 7.44 3.61 1.65
N ILE A 110 6.87 3.08 0.57
CA ILE A 110 6.73 1.65 0.31
C ILE A 110 7.53 1.38 -0.95
N LYS A 111 8.56 0.54 -0.88
CA LYS A 111 9.43 0.21 -2.02
C LYS A 111 8.76 -0.82 -2.94
N ASP A 112 9.55 -1.66 -3.60
CA ASP A 112 9.07 -2.60 -4.59
C ASP A 112 8.75 -3.96 -3.96
N GLU A 113 7.86 -4.70 -4.62
CA GLU A 113 7.52 -6.09 -4.26
C GLU A 113 7.12 -6.29 -2.79
N CYS A 114 6.44 -5.32 -2.19
CA CYS A 114 5.91 -5.39 -0.83
C CYS A 114 4.49 -5.99 -0.81
N ARG A 115 4.06 -6.44 0.38
CA ARG A 115 2.71 -6.97 0.61
C ARG A 115 2.05 -6.33 1.83
N VAL A 116 0.92 -5.66 1.62
CA VAL A 116 0.15 -4.98 2.68
C VAL A 116 -1.27 -5.49 2.67
N MET A 117 -1.72 -6.16 3.74
CA MET A 117 -2.94 -6.95 3.72
C MET A 117 -3.75 -6.92 5.00
N SER A 118 -4.98 -7.44 4.90
CA SER A 118 -5.80 -7.83 6.05
C SER A 118 -6.12 -6.66 6.99
N GLY A 119 -6.41 -5.50 6.39
CA GLY A 119 -6.82 -4.30 7.10
C GLY A 119 -5.69 -3.46 7.69
N ALA A 120 -4.44 -3.70 7.29
CA ALA A 120 -3.29 -2.91 7.71
C ALA A 120 -3.51 -1.39 7.52
N GLN A 121 -3.05 -0.61 8.50
CA GLN A 121 -3.12 0.85 8.51
C GLN A 121 -1.69 1.41 8.68
N ILE A 122 -1.18 2.06 7.65
CA ILE A 122 0.18 2.62 7.60
C ILE A 122 0.07 4.13 7.78
N GLY A 123 0.71 4.65 8.82
CA GLY A 123 0.74 6.07 9.15
C GLY A 123 2.12 6.71 8.94
N ASP A 124 2.21 7.99 9.30
CA ASP A 124 3.40 8.83 9.15
C ASP A 124 4.70 8.19 9.64
N GLY A 125 5.79 8.48 8.91
CA GLY A 125 7.16 8.07 9.22
C GLY A 125 7.46 6.60 8.93
N CYS A 126 6.55 5.87 8.28
CA CYS A 126 6.79 4.47 7.94
C CYS A 126 7.63 4.30 6.67
N TYR A 127 8.57 3.36 6.73
CA TYR A 127 9.37 2.89 5.60
C TYR A 127 9.22 1.38 5.46
N LEU A 128 8.72 0.92 4.31
CA LEU A 128 8.65 -0.47 3.93
C LEU A 128 9.64 -0.69 2.79
N GLY A 129 10.81 -1.24 3.12
CA GLY A 129 11.86 -1.61 2.16
C GLY A 129 11.41 -2.71 1.20
N ASN A 130 12.22 -2.98 0.18
CA ASN A 130 11.89 -3.98 -0.85
C ASN A 130 11.52 -5.34 -0.22
N GLY A 131 10.42 -5.94 -0.68
CA GLY A 131 9.97 -7.23 -0.16
C GLY A 131 9.39 -7.22 1.26
N ALA A 132 9.20 -6.05 1.86
CA ALA A 132 8.62 -5.94 3.20
C ALA A 132 7.14 -6.33 3.23
N GLN A 133 6.66 -6.77 4.39
CA GLN A 133 5.28 -7.25 4.52
C GLN A 133 4.60 -6.76 5.81
N VAL A 134 3.34 -6.40 5.68
CA VAL A 134 2.43 -6.09 6.79
C VAL A 134 1.19 -6.98 6.65
N LEU A 135 1.11 -7.99 7.50
CA LEU A 135 0.18 -9.10 7.37
C LEU A 135 -0.77 -9.14 8.57
N GLY A 136 -1.92 -8.46 8.43
CA GLY A 136 -2.96 -8.44 9.45
C GLY A 136 -3.42 -7.04 9.80
N THR A 137 -4.35 -6.96 10.75
CA THR A 137 -4.97 -5.70 11.18
C THR A 137 -4.03 -4.95 12.12
N ILE A 138 -2.98 -4.38 11.54
CA ILE A 138 -1.88 -3.71 12.24
C ILE A 138 -1.96 -2.21 11.94
N ARG A 139 -1.94 -1.37 12.96
CA ARG A 139 -1.75 0.07 12.85
C ARG A 139 -0.28 0.37 13.11
N MET A 140 0.44 0.87 12.11
CA MET A 140 1.87 1.18 12.23
C MET A 140 2.18 2.66 12.01
N THR A 141 3.11 3.20 12.79
CA THR A 141 3.63 4.58 12.66
C THR A 141 5.13 4.60 12.98
N ARG A 142 5.93 5.37 12.25
CA ARG A 142 7.39 5.48 12.47
C ARG A 142 8.10 4.12 12.53
N CYS A 143 7.64 3.16 11.74
CA CYS A 143 8.22 1.82 11.67
C CYS A 143 9.06 1.67 10.40
N ILE A 144 10.17 0.95 10.51
CA ILE A 144 11.10 0.67 9.41
C ILE A 144 11.16 -0.85 9.20
N LEU A 145 10.68 -1.34 8.07
CA LEU A 145 10.88 -2.72 7.65
C LEU A 145 12.00 -2.72 6.60
N LEU A 146 13.16 -3.30 6.92
CA LEU A 146 14.35 -3.18 6.08
C LEU A 146 14.20 -3.94 4.75
N ASP A 147 14.92 -3.44 3.75
CA ASP A 147 15.01 -4.00 2.40
C ASP A 147 15.53 -5.44 2.39
N GLY A 148 14.79 -6.31 1.72
CA GLY A 148 15.26 -7.61 1.30
C GLY A 148 14.94 -7.85 -0.16
N LYS A 149 14.94 -9.12 -0.54
CA LYS A 149 14.35 -9.58 -1.80
C LYS A 149 12.83 -9.60 -1.70
N SER A 150 12.18 -9.71 -2.86
CA SER A 150 10.74 -9.96 -3.05
C SER A 150 10.10 -10.77 -1.92
N TYR A 151 8.87 -10.42 -1.53
CA TYR A 151 8.10 -11.23 -0.60
C TYR A 151 7.90 -12.69 -1.12
N ARG A 152 8.03 -12.91 -2.43
CA ARG A 152 7.97 -14.22 -3.12
C ARG A 152 9.28 -15.01 -3.09
N GLU A 153 10.38 -14.43 -2.61
CA GLU A 153 11.66 -15.14 -2.49
C GLU A 153 11.47 -16.41 -1.66
N ARG A 154 11.98 -17.54 -2.15
CA ARG A 154 11.81 -18.85 -1.51
C ARG A 154 12.47 -18.87 -0.14
N ASN A 155 13.69 -18.33 -0.03
CA ASN A 155 14.39 -18.28 1.25
C ASN A 155 13.83 -17.13 2.11
N PRO A 156 13.08 -17.43 3.19
CA PRO A 156 12.43 -16.40 4.01
C PRO A 156 13.44 -15.46 4.68
N ASN A 157 14.68 -15.93 4.92
CA ASN A 157 15.73 -15.13 5.55
C ASN A 157 16.31 -14.05 4.62
N LYS A 158 15.93 -14.04 3.33
CA LYS A 158 16.32 -13.02 2.36
C LYS A 158 15.22 -11.99 2.09
N ARG A 159 14.00 -12.20 2.58
CA ARG A 159 12.85 -11.30 2.37
C ARG A 159 13.02 -10.01 3.18
N GLY A 160 12.28 -8.96 2.81
CA GLY A 160 12.20 -7.75 3.63
C GLY A 160 11.62 -8.02 5.03
N GLY A 161 11.70 -7.01 5.91
CA GLY A 161 11.16 -7.09 7.26
C GLY A 161 9.64 -7.31 7.29
N VAL A 162 9.14 -8.06 8.28
CA VAL A 162 7.72 -8.44 8.36
C VAL A 162 7.10 -8.06 9.71
N LEU A 163 5.91 -7.47 9.67
CA LEU A 163 4.98 -7.43 10.80
C LEU A 163 3.79 -8.34 10.52
N LYS A 164 3.41 -9.17 11.50
CA LYS A 164 2.30 -10.12 11.37
C LYS A 164 1.42 -10.14 12.62
N GLY A 165 0.10 -10.23 12.43
CA GLY A 165 -0.86 -10.39 13.53
C GLY A 165 -1.83 -9.21 13.63
N SER A 166 -2.11 -8.73 14.84
CA SER A 166 -3.12 -7.69 15.05
C SER A 166 -2.73 -6.72 16.15
N GLY A 167 -2.99 -5.42 15.97
CA GLY A 167 -2.76 -4.41 17.00
C GLY A 167 -1.96 -3.20 16.53
N VAL A 168 -1.04 -2.70 17.35
CA VAL A 168 -0.33 -1.43 17.15
C VAL A 168 1.18 -1.62 17.18
N ALA A 169 1.86 -1.06 16.18
CA ALA A 169 3.32 -1.00 16.07
C ALA A 169 3.77 0.46 15.97
N GLY A 170 4.73 0.86 16.78
CA GLY A 170 5.28 2.21 16.78
C GLY A 170 6.77 2.18 17.05
N ASP A 171 7.55 2.95 16.29
CA ASP A 171 8.99 3.14 16.56
C ASP A 171 9.79 1.82 16.53
N LEU A 172 9.45 0.93 15.60
CA LEU A 172 10.09 -0.39 15.46
C LEU A 172 10.94 -0.45 14.19
N SER A 173 12.06 -1.16 14.25
CA SER A 173 12.85 -1.55 13.08
C SER A 173 12.92 -3.08 12.97
N VAL A 174 12.48 -3.63 11.84
CA VAL A 174 12.48 -5.07 11.56
C VAL A 174 13.49 -5.37 10.47
N GLY A 175 14.49 -6.18 10.82
CA GLY A 175 15.57 -6.54 9.90
C GLY A 175 15.15 -7.45 8.75
N VAL A 176 16.03 -7.56 7.76
CA VAL A 176 15.92 -8.50 6.64
C VAL A 176 15.78 -9.93 7.16
N GLY A 177 14.84 -10.69 6.63
CA GLY A 177 14.60 -12.05 7.06
C GLY A 177 14.01 -12.18 8.46
N MET A 178 13.66 -11.07 9.12
CA MET A 178 13.09 -11.05 10.46
C MET A 178 11.59 -10.76 10.42
N VAL A 179 10.90 -11.18 11.48
CA VAL A 179 9.47 -10.95 11.68
C VAL A 179 9.19 -10.65 13.13
N ILE A 180 8.27 -9.72 13.36
CA ILE A 180 7.58 -9.56 14.64
C ILE A 180 6.15 -10.07 14.45
N SER A 181 5.79 -11.12 15.19
CA SER A 181 4.44 -11.67 15.22
C SER A 181 3.80 -11.34 16.56
N GLY A 182 2.73 -10.54 16.58
CA GLY A 182 2.14 -10.03 17.81
C GLY A 182 0.63 -9.87 17.79
N ASN A 183 0.03 -9.86 18.98
CA ASN A 183 -1.36 -9.48 19.21
C ASN A 183 -1.38 -8.39 20.30
N GLY A 184 -1.93 -7.22 19.99
CA GLY A 184 -1.90 -6.05 20.86
C GLY A 184 -0.73 -5.12 20.54
N HIS A 185 0.21 -4.93 21.46
CA HIS A 185 1.36 -4.06 21.23
C HIS A 185 2.54 -4.86 20.69
N PHE A 186 3.05 -4.45 19.53
CA PHE A 186 4.24 -5.06 18.94
C PHE A 186 5.49 -4.58 19.68
N SER A 187 6.42 -5.51 19.93
CA SER A 187 7.68 -5.23 20.61
C SER A 187 8.86 -5.78 19.82
N ILE A 188 9.99 -5.07 19.88
CA ILE A 188 11.25 -5.55 19.30
C ILE A 188 11.76 -6.85 19.95
N ASN A 189 11.30 -7.15 21.18
CA ASN A 189 11.66 -8.38 21.87
C ASN A 189 11.02 -9.63 21.25
N ASP A 190 9.95 -9.46 20.46
CA ASP A 190 9.27 -10.54 19.75
C ASP A 190 9.87 -10.79 18.36
N LEU A 191 10.98 -10.12 18.03
CA LEU A 191 11.68 -10.24 16.76
C LEU A 191 12.35 -11.61 16.63
N VAL A 192 11.97 -12.36 15.59
CA VAL A 192 12.51 -13.69 15.30
C VAL A 192 12.79 -13.88 13.81
N PRO A 193 13.65 -14.84 13.42
CA PRO A 193 13.81 -15.19 12.01
C PRO A 193 12.51 -15.68 11.37
N GLN A 194 12.26 -15.29 10.12
CA GLN A 194 11.07 -15.67 9.36
C GLN A 194 10.97 -17.18 9.14
N GLU A 195 12.11 -17.89 9.02
CA GLU A 195 12.14 -19.35 8.86
C GLU A 195 11.39 -20.11 9.96
N ARG A 196 11.22 -19.54 11.17
CA ARG A 196 10.40 -20.15 12.22
C ARG A 196 8.94 -20.33 11.82
N ASN A 197 8.47 -19.54 10.86
CA ASN A 197 7.12 -19.64 10.29
C ASN A 197 7.08 -20.42 8.97
N HIS A 198 8.22 -20.94 8.50
CA HIS A 198 8.36 -21.64 7.21
C HIS A 198 9.26 -22.88 7.33
N PRO A 199 9.01 -23.85 8.24
CA PRO A 199 9.95 -24.93 8.56
C PRO A 199 10.39 -25.81 7.37
N ASN A 200 9.63 -25.81 6.26
CA ASN A 200 9.90 -26.64 5.08
C ASN A 200 10.49 -25.88 3.88
N TRP A 201 10.91 -24.61 4.04
CA TRP A 201 11.38 -23.78 2.92
C TRP A 201 12.60 -24.36 2.17
N MET A 202 13.38 -25.23 2.84
CA MET A 202 14.53 -25.92 2.25
C MET A 202 14.16 -27.12 1.35
N ASN A 203 12.92 -27.63 1.42
CA ASN A 203 12.51 -28.86 0.74
C ASN A 203 11.71 -28.66 -0.58
N GLU A 204 11.42 -27.41 -0.96
CA GLU A 204 10.60 -27.04 -2.14
C GLU A 204 11.39 -26.38 -3.29
#